data_AF-A0A968IRG1-F1
#
_entry.id   AF-A0A968IRG1-F1
#
_cell.length_a   1.000
_cell.length_b   1.000
_cell.length_c   1.000
_cell.angle_alpha   90.00
_cell.angle_beta   90.00
_cell.angle_gamma   90.00
#
_symmetry.space_group_name_H-M   'P 1'
#
loop_
_entity.id
_entity.type
_entity.pdbx_description
1 polymer ?
#
loop_
_entity_poly.entity_id
_entity_poly.type
_entity_poly.pdbx_seq_one_letter_code
_entity_poly.pdbx_strand_id
1 'polypeptide(L)'
;MGKSKRLNRDHAKQTQRPMVEDRVIAEHLTVLLTPTIKSQSRHFRELGLRERILTLPLMVAAVLTLLWRDVPGITELNRLLETEGFLWCGRTKVSQQALSERFLTFPAILFQRIFDEILPQLKIRWSERHNRPLPDSVRFTLSKFENILLKDRENRRKS
;
A
#
# COMPACT_ATOMS: atom_id res chain seq x y z
N MET A 1 12.48 7.73 47.45
CA MET A 1 11.59 6.66 46.94
C MET A 1 10.40 7.31 46.22
N GLY A 2 10.47 7.49 44.90
CA GLY A 2 9.39 8.09 44.10
C GLY A 2 8.45 7.02 43.56
N LYS A 3 7.17 7.07 43.94
CA LYS A 3 6.14 6.14 43.44
C LYS A 3 5.85 6.43 41.97
N SER A 4 6.33 5.58 41.07
CA SER A 4 5.94 5.61 39.66
C SER A 4 4.46 5.23 39.53
N LYS A 5 3.64 6.14 38.98
CA LYS A 5 2.24 5.91 38.64
C LYS A 5 2.19 4.77 37.62
N ARG A 6 1.71 3.58 38.02
CA ARG A 6 1.38 2.50 37.08
C ARG A 6 0.25 2.99 36.17
N LEU A 7 0.58 3.35 34.93
CA LEU A 7 -0.41 3.61 33.90
C LEU A 7 -1.19 2.30 33.65
N ASN A 8 -2.50 2.36 33.84
CA ASN A 8 -3.42 1.24 33.67
C ASN A 8 -3.45 0.85 32.18
N ARG A 9 -2.72 -0.22 31.82
CA ARG A 9 -2.56 -0.72 30.43
C ARG A 9 -3.89 -1.17 29.80
N ASP A 10 -4.90 -1.52 30.61
CA ASP A 10 -6.19 -2.00 30.12
C ASP A 10 -7.06 -0.92 29.47
N HIS A 11 -6.70 0.36 29.63
CA HIS A 11 -7.37 1.48 28.97
C HIS A 11 -6.55 2.15 27.87
N ALA A 12 -5.46 1.53 27.40
CA ALA A 12 -4.78 1.95 26.19
C ALA A 12 -5.72 1.68 24.99
N LYS A 13 -6.57 2.65 24.66
CA LYS A 13 -7.46 2.59 23.48
C LYS A 13 -6.59 2.39 22.24
N GLN A 14 -6.65 1.20 21.65
CA GLN A 14 -6.01 0.89 20.38
C GLN A 14 -6.58 1.83 19.31
N THR A 15 -5.84 2.89 19.01
CA THR A 15 -6.29 4.02 18.17
C THR A 15 -6.11 3.75 16.68
N GLN A 16 -5.40 2.67 16.35
CA GLN A 16 -5.05 2.28 14.99
C GLN A 16 -5.90 1.09 14.58
N ARG A 17 -7.00 1.37 13.88
CA ARG A 17 -7.74 0.35 13.15
C ARG A 17 -7.29 0.45 11.69
N PRO A 18 -6.93 -0.68 11.04
CA PRO A 18 -6.71 -0.68 9.60
C PRO A 18 -7.86 0.02 8.90
N MET A 19 -7.54 0.91 7.96
CA MET A 19 -8.57 1.50 7.11
C MET A 19 -9.33 0.37 6.40
N VAL A 20 -10.62 0.57 6.12
CA VAL A 20 -11.36 -0.37 5.26
C VAL A 20 -10.68 -0.36 3.89
N GLU A 21 -10.52 -1.54 3.28
CA GLU A 21 -9.95 -1.64 1.95
C GLU A 21 -10.84 -0.89 0.95
N ASP A 22 -10.32 0.20 0.40
CA ASP A 22 -10.95 0.87 -0.73
C ASP A 22 -10.79 -0.02 -1.97
N ARG A 23 -11.90 -0.65 -2.37
CA ARG A 23 -11.94 -1.59 -3.48
C ARG A 23 -11.42 -0.98 -4.78
N VAL A 24 -11.66 0.31 -5.01
CA VAL A 24 -11.23 1.00 -6.23
C VAL A 24 -9.70 1.11 -6.27
N ILE A 25 -9.09 1.44 -5.15
CA ILE A 25 -7.64 1.55 -5.05
C ILE A 25 -7.00 0.16 -5.07
N ALA A 26 -7.57 -0.83 -4.38
CA ALA A 26 -7.08 -2.21 -4.39
C ALA A 26 -7.12 -2.83 -5.78
N GLU A 27 -8.20 -2.62 -6.53
CA GLU A 27 -8.33 -3.07 -7.91
C GLU A 27 -7.32 -2.37 -8.82
N HIS A 28 -7.16 -1.04 -8.68
CA HIS A 28 -6.19 -0.29 -9.46
C HIS A 28 -4.74 -0.75 -9.21
N LEU A 29 -4.38 -0.97 -7.93
CA LEU A 29 -3.08 -1.52 -7.55
C LEU A 29 -2.89 -2.92 -8.13
N THR A 30 -3.92 -3.76 -8.07
CA THR A 30 -3.87 -5.12 -8.61
C THR A 30 -3.61 -5.13 -10.11
N VAL A 31 -4.33 -4.31 -10.87
CA VAL A 31 -4.14 -4.18 -12.33
C VAL A 31 -2.76 -3.65 -12.66
N LEU A 32 -2.26 -2.67 -11.91
CA LEU A 32 -0.95 -2.06 -12.15
C LEU A 32 0.21 -3.01 -11.84
N LEU A 33 0.15 -3.73 -10.72
CA LEU A 33 1.29 -4.47 -10.16
C LEU A 33 1.37 -5.93 -10.62
N THR A 34 0.24 -6.58 -10.91
CA THR A 34 0.21 -7.99 -11.35
C THR A 34 1.14 -8.28 -12.54
N PRO A 35 1.16 -7.51 -13.65
CA PRO A 35 2.04 -7.82 -14.79
C PRO A 35 3.53 -7.67 -14.43
N THR A 36 3.89 -6.64 -13.66
CA THR A 36 5.26 -6.38 -13.19
C THR A 36 5.76 -7.47 -12.26
N ILE A 37 4.90 -7.94 -11.34
CA ILE A 37 5.27 -9.04 -10.44
C ILE A 37 5.48 -10.34 -11.24
N LYS A 38 4.67 -10.58 -12.27
CA LYS A 38 4.82 -11.75 -13.15
C LYS A 38 6.10 -11.67 -13.99
N SER A 39 6.44 -10.51 -14.59
CA SER A 39 7.66 -10.32 -15.38
C SER A 39 8.91 -10.59 -14.55
N GLN A 40 8.89 -10.13 -13.30
CA GLN A 40 10.00 -10.27 -12.38
C GLN A 40 10.16 -11.69 -11.84
N SER A 41 9.11 -12.49 -11.75
CA SER A 41 9.11 -13.84 -11.13
C SER A 41 10.25 -14.77 -11.62
N ARG A 42 10.70 -14.65 -12.88
CA ARG A 42 11.84 -15.42 -13.42
C ARG A 42 13.16 -15.08 -12.71
N HIS A 43 13.47 -13.80 -12.56
CA HIS A 43 14.70 -13.34 -11.92
C HIS A 43 14.77 -13.74 -10.44
N PHE A 44 13.62 -13.82 -9.78
CA PHE A 44 13.53 -14.26 -8.39
C PHE A 44 13.84 -15.75 -8.23
N ARG A 45 13.50 -16.56 -9.24
CA ARG A 45 13.85 -17.97 -9.29
C ARG A 45 15.37 -18.17 -9.47
N GLU A 46 16.02 -17.26 -10.20
CA GLU A 46 17.49 -17.23 -10.37
C GLU A 46 18.23 -16.86 -9.09
N LEU A 47 17.64 -16.00 -8.24
CA LEU A 47 18.18 -15.65 -6.92
C LEU A 47 18.03 -16.75 -5.85
N GLY A 48 17.57 -17.95 -6.22
CA GLY A 48 17.41 -19.09 -5.30
C GLY A 48 16.24 -18.96 -4.31
N LEU A 49 15.35 -17.96 -4.47
CA LEU A 49 14.24 -17.67 -3.56
C LEU A 49 13.01 -18.58 -3.77
N ARG A 50 13.22 -19.89 -3.99
CA ARG A 50 12.16 -20.86 -4.34
C ARG A 50 11.04 -20.98 -3.29
N GLU A 51 9.80 -20.99 -3.80
CA GLU A 51 8.56 -21.65 -3.33
C GLU A 51 8.35 -21.79 -1.81
N ARG A 52 8.54 -20.71 -1.05
CA ARG A 52 7.96 -20.60 0.29
C ARG A 52 6.59 -19.96 0.20
N ILE A 53 5.68 -20.32 1.10
CA ILE A 53 4.32 -19.73 1.25
C ILE A 53 4.38 -18.19 1.20
N LEU A 54 5.46 -17.60 1.73
CA LEU A 54 5.81 -16.18 1.62
C LEU A 54 6.61 -15.89 0.35
N THR A 55 5.89 -15.82 -0.77
CA THR A 55 6.42 -15.48 -2.11
C THR A 55 6.58 -13.97 -2.30
N LEU A 56 7.27 -13.55 -3.37
CA LEU A 56 7.37 -12.14 -3.74
C LEU A 56 6.00 -11.44 -3.89
N PRO A 57 5.04 -11.98 -4.67
CA PRO A 57 3.71 -11.38 -4.77
C PRO A 57 3.07 -11.11 -3.41
N LEU A 58 3.26 -12.03 -2.46
CA LEU A 58 2.74 -11.91 -1.10
C LEU A 58 3.48 -10.82 -0.32
N MET A 59 4.81 -10.79 -0.35
CA MET A 59 5.59 -9.77 0.35
C MET A 59 5.30 -8.36 -0.19
N VAL A 60 5.13 -8.21 -1.52
CA VAL A 60 4.77 -6.92 -2.14
C VAL A 60 3.38 -6.48 -1.72
N ALA A 61 2.40 -7.39 -1.77
CA ALA A 61 1.06 -7.10 -1.30
C ALA A 61 1.06 -6.69 0.18
N ALA A 62 1.79 -7.43 1.01
CA ALA A 62 1.92 -7.17 2.44
C ALA A 62 2.53 -5.79 2.76
N VAL A 63 3.62 -5.40 2.09
CA VAL A 63 4.23 -4.07 2.24
C VAL A 63 3.25 -2.97 1.83
N LEU A 64 2.57 -3.12 0.70
CA LEU A 64 1.60 -2.14 0.23
C LEU A 64 0.41 -2.02 1.18
N THR A 65 -0.08 -3.13 1.72
CA THR A 65 -1.15 -3.11 2.73
C THR A 65 -0.71 -2.41 4.01
N LEU A 66 0.52 -2.63 4.50
CA LEU A 66 1.05 -1.89 5.65
C LEU A 66 1.08 -0.38 5.39
N LEU A 67 1.59 0.03 4.23
CA LEU A 67 1.77 1.44 3.88
C LEU A 67 0.46 2.17 3.59
N TRP A 68 -0.45 1.53 2.86
CA TRP A 68 -1.66 2.18 2.35
C TRP A 68 -2.88 2.01 3.25
N ARG A 69 -3.00 0.87 3.96
CA ARG A 69 -4.15 0.59 4.84
C ARG A 69 -3.90 1.01 6.30
N ASP A 70 -2.76 1.65 6.58
CA ASP A 70 -2.31 2.07 7.93
C ASP A 70 -2.41 0.93 8.96
N VAL A 71 -1.93 -0.26 8.56
CA VAL A 71 -2.00 -1.44 9.42
C VAL A 71 -0.93 -1.30 10.51
N PRO A 72 -1.30 -1.41 11.81
CA PRO A 72 -0.44 -1.05 12.93
C PRO A 72 0.78 -1.96 13.14
N GLY A 73 0.87 -3.10 12.43
CA GLY A 73 2.04 -3.97 12.51
C GLY A 73 1.78 -5.40 11.99
N ILE A 74 2.79 -6.25 12.17
CA ILE A 74 2.85 -7.61 11.60
C ILE A 74 1.73 -8.51 12.15
N THR A 75 1.35 -8.36 13.43
CA THR A 75 0.27 -9.16 14.02
C THR A 75 -1.06 -8.92 13.34
N GLU A 76 -1.41 -7.65 13.11
CA GLU A 76 -2.69 -7.30 12.47
C GLU A 76 -2.65 -7.64 10.97
N LEU A 77 -1.50 -7.45 10.32
CA LEU A 77 -1.29 -7.92 8.95
C LEU A 77 -1.47 -9.44 8.83
N ASN A 78 -0.94 -10.23 9.77
CA ASN A 78 -1.10 -11.68 9.76
C ASN A 78 -2.57 -12.07 9.98
N ARG A 79 -3.25 -11.40 10.91
CA ARG A 79 -4.70 -11.59 11.13
C ARG A 79 -5.48 -11.33 9.84
N LEU A 80 -5.22 -10.21 9.16
CA LEU A 80 -5.87 -9.86 7.90
C LEU A 80 -5.61 -10.90 6.81
N LEU A 81 -4.37 -11.39 6.68
CA LEU A 81 -4.02 -12.42 5.70
C LEU A 81 -4.78 -13.74 5.94
N GLU A 82 -4.98 -14.12 7.21
CA GLU A 82 -5.68 -15.36 7.57
C GLU A 82 -7.21 -15.24 7.44
N THR A 83 -7.78 -14.07 7.78
CA THR A 83 -9.24 -13.87 7.80
C THR A 83 -9.81 -13.43 6.47
N GLU A 84 -9.17 -12.47 5.80
CA GLU A 84 -9.70 -11.76 4.63
C GLU A 84 -8.84 -12.00 3.37
N GLY A 85 -7.51 -12.05 3.53
CA GLY A 85 -6.59 -11.78 2.43
C GLY A 85 -6.46 -10.28 2.16
N PHE A 86 -5.69 -9.90 1.15
CA PHE A 86 -5.54 -8.51 0.72
C PHE A 86 -4.97 -8.42 -0.70
N LEU A 87 -5.38 -7.39 -1.47
CA LEU A 87 -4.97 -7.21 -2.86
C LEU A 87 -5.21 -8.50 -3.71
N TRP A 88 -4.21 -8.98 -4.43
CA TRP A 88 -4.25 -10.24 -5.19
C TRP A 88 -3.93 -11.48 -4.35
N CYS A 89 -3.65 -11.32 -3.05
CA CYS A 89 -3.33 -12.43 -2.16
C CYS A 89 -4.60 -12.92 -1.46
N GLY A 90 -4.97 -14.16 -1.76
CA GLY A 90 -6.02 -14.86 -1.06
C GLY A 90 -5.64 -15.20 0.39
N ARG A 91 -6.64 -15.70 1.13
CA ARG A 91 -6.48 -16.13 2.52
C ARG A 91 -5.40 -17.19 2.65
N THR A 92 -4.36 -16.90 3.43
CA THR A 92 -3.19 -17.78 3.56
C THR A 92 -2.81 -17.91 5.02
N LYS A 93 -2.68 -19.13 5.51
CA LYS A 93 -2.26 -19.38 6.90
C LYS A 93 -0.74 -19.30 7.00
N VAL A 94 -0.23 -18.35 7.77
CA VAL A 94 1.20 -18.14 7.98
C VAL A 94 1.45 -17.83 9.44
N SER A 95 2.54 -18.37 10.01
CA SER A 95 2.92 -17.98 11.36
C SER A 95 3.44 -16.54 11.38
N GLN A 96 3.12 -15.80 12.44
CA GLN A 96 3.65 -14.45 12.66
C GLN A 96 5.20 -14.45 12.63
N GLN A 97 5.83 -15.50 13.18
CA GLN A 97 7.28 -15.65 13.18
C GLN A 97 7.85 -15.73 11.75
N ALA A 98 7.25 -16.55 10.88
CA ALA A 98 7.69 -16.67 9.49
C ALA A 98 7.54 -15.35 8.73
N LEU A 99 6.45 -14.61 8.98
CA LEU A 99 6.21 -13.31 8.37
C LEU A 99 7.23 -12.27 8.84
N SER A 100 7.50 -12.20 10.16
CA SER A 100 8.52 -11.32 10.74
C SER A 100 9.93 -11.61 10.22
N GLU A 101 10.34 -12.88 10.22
CA GLU A 101 11.65 -13.30 9.71
C GLU A 101 11.79 -12.97 8.22
N ARG A 102 10.71 -13.12 7.45
CA ARG A 102 10.70 -12.70 6.05
C ARG A 102 10.85 -11.20 5.88
N PHE A 103 10.16 -10.37 6.66
CA PHE A 103 10.38 -8.92 6.58
C PHE A 103 11.83 -8.52 6.88
N LEU A 104 12.50 -9.22 7.81
CA LEU A 104 13.91 -8.97 8.14
C LEU A 104 14.89 -9.43 7.05
N THR A 105 14.55 -10.51 6.34
CA THR A 105 15.43 -11.14 5.34
C THR A 105 15.05 -10.79 3.90
N PHE A 106 13.94 -10.08 3.69
CA PHE A 106 13.45 -9.72 2.36
C PHE A 106 14.34 -8.65 1.72
N PRO A 107 15.02 -8.95 0.61
CA PRO A 107 15.93 -8.00 0.00
C PRO A 107 15.18 -6.79 -0.56
N ALA A 108 15.46 -5.59 -0.04
CA ALA A 108 14.81 -4.36 -0.48
C ALA A 108 15.00 -4.07 -1.98
N ILE A 109 16.11 -4.55 -2.57
CA ILE A 109 16.40 -4.45 -4.00
C ILE A 109 15.30 -5.05 -4.89
N LEU A 110 14.57 -6.05 -4.38
CA LEU A 110 13.47 -6.69 -5.09
C LEU A 110 12.27 -5.76 -5.21
N PHE A 111 11.96 -5.03 -4.14
CA PHE A 111 10.91 -4.03 -4.14
C PHE A 111 11.30 -2.80 -4.99
N GLN A 112 12.56 -2.37 -4.90
CA GLN A 112 13.10 -1.29 -5.72
C GLN A 112 12.91 -1.57 -7.21
N ARG A 113 13.25 -2.77 -7.68
CA ARG A 113 13.08 -3.13 -9.10
C ARG A 113 11.64 -3.08 -9.58
N ILE A 114 10.70 -3.55 -8.76
CA ILE A 114 9.27 -3.47 -9.06
C ILE A 114 8.85 -2.00 -9.18
N PHE A 115 9.33 -1.16 -8.26
CA PHE A 115 9.05 0.28 -8.30
C PHE A 115 9.64 0.93 -9.57
N ASP A 116 10.90 0.64 -9.89
CA ASP A 116 11.59 1.18 -11.07
C ASP A 116 10.90 0.77 -12.38
N GLU A 117 10.36 -0.44 -12.47
CA GLU A 117 9.61 -0.92 -13.64
C GLU A 117 8.23 -0.25 -13.78
N ILE A 118 7.60 0.11 -12.66
CA ILE A 118 6.28 0.77 -12.64
C ILE A 118 6.39 2.29 -12.81
N LEU A 119 7.53 2.88 -12.43
CA LEU A 119 7.74 4.33 -12.43
C LEU A 119 7.44 4.98 -13.80
N PRO A 120 7.83 4.43 -14.96
CA PRO A 120 7.48 5.00 -16.26
C PRO A 120 5.96 5.04 -16.48
N GLN A 121 5.25 3.97 -16.12
CA GLN A 121 3.78 3.91 -16.28
C GLN A 121 3.08 4.94 -15.39
N LEU A 122 3.57 5.14 -14.17
CA LEU A 122 3.07 6.17 -13.26
C LEU A 122 3.31 7.58 -13.83
N LYS A 123 4.48 7.83 -14.41
CA LYS A 123 4.79 9.11 -15.07
C LYS A 123 3.88 9.39 -16.26
N ILE A 124 3.63 8.39 -17.11
CA ILE A 124 2.71 8.51 -18.25
C ILE A 124 1.30 8.84 -17.76
N ARG A 125 0.76 8.05 -16.82
CA ARG A 125 -0.57 8.30 -16.24
C ARG A 125 -0.67 9.66 -15.56
N TRP A 126 0.38 10.10 -14.89
CA TRP A 126 0.43 11.43 -14.27
C TRP A 126 0.42 12.55 -15.33
N SER A 127 1.15 12.39 -16.43
CA SER A 127 1.11 13.31 -17.57
C SER A 127 -0.30 13.38 -18.19
N GLU A 128 -0.96 12.24 -18.39
CA GLU A 128 -2.34 12.17 -18.91
C GLU A 128 -3.36 12.86 -17.98
N ARG A 129 -3.16 12.81 -16.66
CA ARG A 129 -4.03 13.51 -15.71
C ARG A 129 -4.02 15.03 -15.87
N HIS A 130 -2.92 15.63 -16.35
CA HIS A 130 -2.87 17.08 -16.62
C HIS A 130 -3.88 17.48 -17.70
N ASN A 131 -4.23 16.55 -18.58
CA ASN A 131 -5.16 16.80 -19.68
C ASN A 131 -6.62 16.41 -19.33
N ARG A 132 -6.91 15.98 -18.10
CA ARG A 132 -8.27 15.60 -17.70
C ARG A 132 -9.13 16.86 -17.51
N PRO A 133 -10.25 17.01 -18.25
CA PRO A 133 -11.13 18.15 -18.11
C PRO A 133 -11.61 18.28 -16.66
N LEU A 134 -11.70 19.51 -16.18
CA LEU A 134 -12.24 19.80 -14.87
C LEU A 134 -13.70 19.34 -14.82
N PRO A 135 -14.15 18.66 -13.75
CA PRO A 135 -15.56 18.33 -13.57
C PRO A 135 -16.42 19.60 -13.67
N ASP A 136 -17.62 19.48 -14.24
CA ASP A 136 -18.48 20.65 -14.47
C ASP A 136 -18.85 21.37 -13.17
N SER A 137 -18.98 20.64 -12.06
CA SER A 137 -19.16 21.22 -10.72
C SER A 137 -17.99 22.10 -10.28
N VAL A 138 -16.75 21.73 -10.64
CA VAL A 138 -15.55 22.51 -10.35
C VAL A 138 -15.48 23.72 -11.26
N ARG A 139 -15.80 23.57 -12.55
CA ARG A 139 -15.87 24.69 -13.51
C ARG A 139 -16.93 25.72 -13.10
N PHE A 140 -18.09 25.26 -12.65
CA PHE A 140 -19.15 26.12 -12.13
C PHE A 140 -18.68 26.87 -10.88
N THR A 141 -18.05 26.18 -9.93
CA THR A 141 -17.55 26.83 -8.70
C THR A 141 -16.46 27.86 -9.00
N LEU A 142 -15.56 27.61 -9.95
CA LEU A 142 -14.56 28.58 -10.41
C LEU A 142 -15.18 29.83 -11.05
N SER A 143 -16.39 29.75 -11.60
CA SER A 143 -17.11 30.92 -12.12
C SER A 143 -17.68 31.82 -11.02
N LYS A 144 -17.77 31.31 -9.78
CA LYS A 144 -18.40 32.00 -8.64
C LYS A 144 -17.42 32.41 -7.55
N PHE A 145 -16.28 31.75 -7.46
CA PHE A 145 -15.29 31.97 -6.41
C PHE A 145 -13.90 32.13 -7.02
N GLU A 146 -13.18 33.17 -6.59
CA GLU A 146 -11.83 33.48 -7.05
C GLU A 146 -10.82 32.39 -6.65
N ASN A 147 -11.04 31.76 -5.49
CA ASN A 147 -10.21 30.68 -4.97
C ASN A 147 -11.08 29.54 -4.45
N ILE A 148 -10.75 28.31 -4.89
CA ILE A 148 -11.40 27.08 -4.41
C ILE A 148 -10.34 26.11 -3.89
N LEU A 149 -10.58 25.52 -2.73
CA LEU A 149 -9.74 24.47 -2.18
C LEU A 149 -10.33 23.11 -2.58
N LEU A 150 -9.75 22.47 -3.58
CA LEU A 150 -10.14 21.12 -3.98
C LEU A 150 -9.32 20.12 -3.15
N LYS A 151 -9.99 19.20 -2.46
CA LYS A 151 -9.32 18.11 -1.74
C LYS A 151 -8.72 17.04 -2.67
N ASP A 152 -8.86 17.23 -3.98
CA ASP A 152 -8.15 16.50 -5.01
C ASP A 152 -7.67 17.48 -6.10
N ARG A 153 -6.42 17.28 -6.55
CA ARG A 153 -5.51 18.14 -7.33
C ARG A 153 -4.66 19.14 -6.54
N GLU A 154 -3.36 18.80 -6.42
CA GLU A 154 -2.28 19.76 -6.24
C GLU A 154 -2.23 20.71 -7.45
N ASN A 155 -3.01 21.79 -7.40
CA ASN A 155 -2.99 22.85 -8.41
C ASN A 155 -2.10 23.98 -7.89
N ARG A 156 -0.78 23.87 -8.07
CA ARG A 156 0.11 25.02 -7.87
C ARG A 156 0.02 25.91 -9.11
N ARG A 157 -0.75 27.00 -9.03
CA ARG A 157 -0.49 28.16 -9.88
C ARG A 157 0.88 28.71 -9.47
N LYS A 158 1.86 28.70 -10.39
CA LYS A 158 3.03 29.57 -10.26
C LYS A 158 2.54 31.00 -10.46
N SER A 159 2.86 31.85 -9.47
CA SER A 159 2.72 33.30 -9.55
C SER A 159 3.75 33.88 -10.50
#